data_AF-A0A6U4Y0N7-F1
#
_entry.id   AF-A0A6U4Y0N7-F1
#
_cell.length_a   1.000
_cell.length_b   1.000
_cell.length_c   1.000
_cell.angle_alpha   90.00
_cell.angle_beta   90.00
_cell.angle_gamma   90.00
#
_symmetry.space_group_name_H-M   'P 1'
#
loop_
_entity.id
_entity.type
_entity.pdbx_description
1 polymer ?
#
loop_
_entity_poly.entity_id
_entity_poly.type
_entity_poly.pdbx_seq_one_letter_code
_entity_poly.pdbx_strand_id
1 'polypeptide(L)'
;MANTLSAEEEGWVSELLEACKAENVHVKGKFEAACYVIVSKGDIKKAMTRLKKIRRIESEEGLDQVDVQESWDFLDKQQPGCMQAVGLDDEGRVTMYMDYAAFHPGNIKTPQDWKYMMKAFFNLFDCMTATIEDVRKGTSFVAQCKGMGFSNFSLEIEKRFSHVYQDGYPMKFKLIMMVDPPTIINAIINLCKVFLSKKLMDRMKCVTSADVSKHISEDKLPVSYGGTNKETVREWVARRAAVRKASEGSFASLKSTVTAM
;
A
#
# COMPACT_ATOMS: atom_id res chain seq x y z
N MET A 1 7.20 -21.19 -2.91
CA MET A 1 8.40 -20.33 -3.12
C MET A 1 8.15 -18.84 -2.89
N ALA A 2 6.91 -18.33 -2.86
CA ALA A 2 6.63 -16.89 -2.66
C ALA A 2 6.90 -16.35 -1.23
N ASN A 3 7.06 -17.24 -0.24
CA ASN A 3 7.13 -16.90 1.19
C ASN A 3 8.37 -17.48 1.89
N THR A 4 9.45 -17.69 1.16
CA THR A 4 10.73 -18.16 1.71
C THR A 4 11.67 -16.99 1.95
N LEU A 5 12.31 -16.96 3.11
CA LEU A 5 13.38 -16.02 3.45
C LEU A 5 14.75 -16.61 3.08
N SER A 6 15.70 -15.75 2.71
CA SER A 6 17.12 -16.13 2.72
C SER A 6 17.63 -16.25 4.15
N ALA A 7 18.75 -16.96 4.37
CA ALA A 7 19.38 -17.05 5.69
C ALA A 7 19.72 -15.66 6.27
N GLU A 8 20.11 -14.72 5.41
CA GLU A 8 20.37 -13.32 5.78
C GLU A 8 19.09 -12.61 6.27
N GLU A 9 17.99 -12.74 5.54
CA GLU A 9 16.70 -12.16 5.94
C GLU A 9 16.16 -12.82 7.23
N GLU A 10 16.40 -14.11 7.46
CA GLU A 10 16.06 -14.76 8.72
C GLU A 10 16.84 -14.18 9.91
N GLY A 11 18.13 -13.87 9.70
CA GLY A 11 18.95 -13.14 10.66
C GLY A 11 18.34 -11.78 11.01
N TRP A 12 18.03 -10.97 10.00
CA TRP A 12 17.42 -9.65 10.20
C TRP A 12 16.07 -9.73 10.92
N VAL A 13 15.22 -10.70 10.57
CA VAL A 13 13.95 -10.92 11.24
C VAL A 13 14.15 -11.23 12.71
N SER A 14 15.11 -12.10 13.04
CA SER A 14 15.41 -12.46 14.42
C SER A 14 15.86 -11.24 15.23
N GLU A 15 16.78 -10.44 14.67
CA GLU A 15 17.23 -9.19 15.28
C GLU A 15 16.09 -8.19 15.50
N LEU A 16 15.20 -8.01 14.52
CA LEU A 16 14.05 -7.11 14.66
C LEU A 16 13.08 -7.59 15.74
N LEU A 17 12.81 -8.89 15.81
CA LEU A 17 11.92 -9.46 16.83
C LEU A 17 12.49 -9.28 18.24
N GLU A 18 13.80 -9.46 18.44
CA GLU A 18 14.44 -9.20 19.72
C GLU A 18 14.41 -7.70 20.07
N ALA A 19 14.66 -6.81 19.12
CA ALA A 19 14.52 -5.36 19.32
C ALA A 19 13.07 -4.97 19.69
N CYS A 20 12.06 -5.56 19.04
CA CYS A 20 10.66 -5.35 19.37
C CYS A 20 10.34 -5.77 20.81
N LYS A 21 10.86 -6.92 21.26
CA LYS A 21 10.68 -7.38 22.66
C LYS A 21 11.36 -6.42 23.64
N ALA A 22 12.62 -6.05 23.38
CA ALA A 22 13.39 -5.19 24.26
C ALA A 22 12.75 -3.81 24.45
N GLU A 23 12.13 -3.27 23.39
CA GLU A 23 11.49 -1.94 23.42
C GLU A 23 9.96 -1.99 23.60
N ASN A 24 9.39 -3.17 23.90
CA ASN A 24 7.95 -3.41 24.04
C ASN A 24 7.11 -2.88 22.86
N VAL A 25 7.59 -3.09 21.63
CA VAL A 25 6.89 -2.73 20.39
C VAL A 25 6.12 -3.94 19.88
N HIS A 26 4.81 -3.78 19.70
CA HIS A 26 3.98 -4.85 19.15
C HIS A 26 4.30 -5.11 17.67
N VAL A 27 4.59 -6.37 17.35
CA VAL A 27 4.70 -6.90 15.98
C VAL A 27 3.77 -8.10 15.86
N LYS A 28 2.95 -8.14 14.80
CA LYS A 28 1.87 -9.11 14.61
C LYS A 28 2.41 -10.53 14.38
N GLY A 29 3.63 -10.67 13.85
CA GLY A 29 4.30 -11.96 13.70
C GLY A 29 5.55 -11.93 12.81
N LYS A 30 6.13 -13.11 12.56
CA LYS A 30 7.37 -13.28 11.77
C LYS A 30 7.21 -12.76 10.32
N PHE A 31 6.04 -12.93 9.70
CA PHE A 31 5.77 -12.43 8.36
C PHE A 31 5.84 -10.89 8.30
N GLU A 32 5.19 -10.20 9.24
CA GLU A 32 5.23 -8.75 9.28
C GLU A 32 6.65 -8.23 9.56
N ALA A 33 7.36 -8.85 10.51
CA ALA A 33 8.76 -8.52 10.77
C ALA A 33 9.61 -8.66 9.50
N ALA A 34 9.41 -9.73 8.71
CA ALA A 34 10.06 -9.93 7.43
C ALA A 34 9.77 -8.79 6.44
N CYS A 35 8.50 -8.35 6.35
CA CYS A 35 8.13 -7.22 5.50
C CYS A 35 8.93 -5.96 5.84
N TYR A 36 9.03 -5.64 7.13
CA TYR A 36 9.74 -4.46 7.62
C TYR A 36 11.24 -4.50 7.37
N VAL A 37 11.91 -5.63 7.64
CA VAL A 37 13.36 -5.74 7.42
C VAL A 37 13.72 -5.76 5.93
N ILE A 38 12.89 -6.36 5.08
CA ILE A 38 13.12 -6.38 3.62
C ILE A 38 12.99 -4.98 3.02
N VAL A 39 11.97 -4.22 3.40
CA VAL A 39 11.81 -2.82 2.95
C VAL A 39 12.93 -1.93 3.49
N SER A 40 13.43 -2.24 4.69
CA SER A 40 14.52 -1.51 5.33
C SER A 40 15.91 -2.00 4.92
N LYS A 41 16.02 -3.06 4.12
CA LYS A 41 17.28 -3.69 3.68
C LYS A 41 18.17 -4.11 4.86
N GLY A 42 17.59 -4.74 5.87
CA GLY A 42 18.29 -5.19 7.08
C GLY A 42 18.61 -4.09 8.10
N ASP A 43 18.33 -2.82 7.82
CA ASP A 43 18.47 -1.75 8.81
C ASP A 43 17.39 -1.87 9.91
N ILE A 44 17.76 -2.47 11.04
CA ILE A 44 16.86 -2.75 12.17
C ILE A 44 16.33 -1.47 12.80
N LYS A 45 17.15 -0.42 12.94
CA LYS A 45 16.74 0.86 13.52
C LYS A 45 15.67 1.52 12.65
N LYS A 46 15.85 1.48 11.33
CA LYS A 46 14.87 1.98 10.37
C LYS A 46 13.59 1.13 10.38
N ALA A 47 13.71 -0.19 10.41
CA ALA A 47 12.56 -1.09 10.51
C ALA A 47 11.73 -0.82 11.78
N MET A 48 12.38 -0.71 12.94
CA MET A 48 11.75 -0.33 14.22
C MET A 48 11.08 1.03 14.16
N THR A 49 11.71 2.02 13.52
CA THR A 49 11.14 3.37 13.36
C THR A 49 9.84 3.33 12.56
N ARG A 50 9.83 2.57 11.46
CA ARG A 50 8.64 2.37 10.61
C ARG A 50 7.52 1.66 11.37
N LEU A 51 7.85 0.57 12.06
CA LEU A 51 6.89 -0.22 12.84
C LEU A 51 6.27 0.60 13.97
N LYS A 52 7.07 1.28 14.79
CA LYS A 52 6.59 2.17 15.86
C LYS A 52 5.65 3.24 15.33
N LYS A 53 5.96 3.82 14.17
CA LYS A 53 5.09 4.83 13.53
C LYS A 53 3.72 4.26 13.18
N ILE A 54 3.66 3.09 12.56
CA ILE A 54 2.38 2.45 12.22
C ILE A 54 1.60 2.05 13.47
N ARG A 55 2.26 1.47 14.49
CA ARG A 55 1.58 1.11 15.74
C ARG A 55 1.00 2.31 16.45
N ARG A 56 1.73 3.44 16.45
CA ARG A 56 1.22 4.69 17.00
C ARG A 56 -0.03 5.16 16.25
N ILE A 57 0.00 5.15 14.92
CA ILE A 57 -1.15 5.56 14.08
C ILE A 57 -2.36 4.64 14.31
N GLU A 58 -2.17 3.31 14.30
CA GLU A 58 -3.25 2.36 14.58
C GLU A 58 -3.88 2.60 15.96
N SER A 59 -3.05 2.87 16.98
CA SER A 59 -3.51 3.16 18.34
C SER A 59 -4.21 4.51 18.46
N GLU A 60 -3.64 5.58 17.91
CA GLU A 60 -4.19 6.95 17.97
C GLU A 60 -5.54 7.05 17.25
N GLU A 61 -5.65 6.38 16.10
CA GLU A 61 -6.87 6.37 15.30
C GLU A 61 -7.85 5.27 15.75
N GLY A 62 -7.41 4.32 16.58
CA GLY A 62 -8.22 3.18 17.04
C GLY A 62 -8.62 2.24 15.91
N LEU A 63 -7.73 1.99 14.95
CA LEU A 63 -8.04 1.23 13.73
C LEU A 63 -8.34 -0.25 14.01
N ASP A 64 -7.91 -0.79 15.15
CA ASP A 64 -8.21 -2.17 15.56
C ASP A 64 -9.70 -2.39 15.86
N GLN A 65 -10.44 -1.32 16.19
CA GLN A 65 -11.88 -1.37 16.47
C GLN A 65 -12.74 -1.20 15.21
N VAL A 66 -12.12 -0.91 14.06
CA VAL A 66 -12.81 -0.66 12.80
C VAL A 66 -12.87 -1.95 12.01
N ASP A 67 -14.08 -2.36 11.62
CA ASP A 67 -14.27 -3.52 10.77
C ASP A 67 -13.82 -3.24 9.34
N VAL A 68 -13.18 -4.24 8.72
CA VAL A 68 -12.64 -4.11 7.36
C VAL A 68 -13.76 -4.05 6.33
N GLN A 69 -14.83 -4.84 6.50
CA GLN A 69 -15.92 -4.89 5.54
C GLN A 69 -16.72 -3.59 5.57
N GLU A 70 -17.04 -3.06 6.75
CA GLU A 70 -17.66 -1.73 6.89
C GLU A 70 -16.78 -0.63 6.29
N SER A 71 -15.46 -0.71 6.45
CA SER A 71 -14.53 0.28 5.92
C SER A 71 -14.53 0.33 4.39
N TRP A 72 -14.67 -0.82 3.74
CA TRP A 72 -14.80 -0.90 2.27
C TRP A 72 -16.18 -0.46 1.79
N ASP A 73 -17.25 -0.83 2.48
CA ASP A 73 -18.61 -0.40 2.14
C ASP A 73 -18.72 1.14 2.23
N PHE A 74 -18.03 1.74 3.21
CA PHE A 74 -17.87 3.18 3.30
C PHE A 74 -17.14 3.76 2.07
N LEU A 75 -16.00 3.19 1.65
CA LEU A 75 -15.27 3.68 0.47
C LEU A 75 -16.11 3.54 -0.81
N ASP A 76 -16.76 2.40 -1.04
CA ASP A 76 -17.61 2.17 -2.21
C ASP A 76 -18.73 3.22 -2.29
N LYS A 77 -19.29 3.62 -1.13
CA LYS A 77 -20.33 4.66 -1.03
C LYS A 77 -19.80 6.08 -1.19
N GLN A 78 -18.69 6.43 -0.54
CA GLN A 78 -18.20 7.82 -0.46
C GLN A 78 -17.23 8.19 -1.57
N GLN A 79 -16.60 7.20 -2.20
CA GLN A 79 -15.59 7.34 -3.26
C GLN A 79 -15.96 6.46 -4.47
N PRO A 80 -17.21 6.52 -4.98
CA PRO A 80 -17.68 5.61 -6.00
C PRO A 80 -16.82 5.72 -7.27
N GLY A 81 -16.26 4.60 -7.71
CA GLY A 81 -15.39 4.55 -8.89
C GLY A 81 -13.98 5.12 -8.68
N CYS A 82 -13.61 5.55 -7.48
CA CYS A 82 -12.25 6.02 -7.22
C CYS A 82 -11.24 4.89 -7.32
N MET A 83 -11.51 3.74 -6.69
CA MET A 83 -10.64 2.56 -6.75
C MET A 83 -11.01 1.70 -7.97
N GLN A 84 -10.01 1.36 -8.78
CA GLN A 84 -10.16 0.54 -9.98
C GLN A 84 -9.57 -0.86 -9.75
N ALA A 85 -9.74 -1.75 -10.73
CA ALA A 85 -9.16 -3.10 -10.71
C ALA A 85 -7.67 -3.05 -10.34
N VAL A 86 -7.22 -3.93 -9.45
CA VAL A 86 -5.80 -4.04 -9.07
C VAL A 86 -5.18 -5.19 -9.85
N GLY A 87 -3.97 -5.00 -10.35
CA GLY A 87 -3.31 -5.96 -11.24
C GLY A 87 -1.83 -6.15 -10.94
N LEU A 88 -1.12 -6.78 -11.85
CA LEU A 88 0.34 -6.79 -11.90
C LEU A 88 0.78 -5.89 -13.05
N ASP A 89 1.94 -5.26 -12.98
CA ASP A 89 2.55 -4.64 -14.16
C ASP A 89 3.54 -5.58 -14.87
N ASP A 90 4.26 -5.06 -15.85
CA ASP A 90 5.22 -5.83 -16.64
C ASP A 90 6.44 -6.31 -15.87
N GLU A 91 6.74 -5.70 -14.72
CA GLU A 91 7.77 -6.17 -13.80
C GLU A 91 7.21 -7.14 -12.74
N GLY A 92 5.92 -7.50 -12.83
CA GLY A 92 5.24 -8.37 -11.87
C GLY A 92 5.02 -7.71 -10.51
N ARG A 93 5.00 -6.37 -10.45
CA ARG A 93 4.71 -5.61 -9.23
C ARG A 93 3.20 -5.47 -9.07
N VAL A 94 2.69 -5.66 -7.85
CA VAL A 94 1.28 -5.37 -7.57
C VAL A 94 1.01 -3.89 -7.83
N THR A 95 0.05 -3.61 -8.70
CA THR A 95 -0.23 -2.28 -9.21
C THR A 95 -1.67 -1.89 -8.93
N MET A 96 -1.85 -0.82 -8.16
CA MET A 96 -3.18 -0.26 -7.91
C MET A 96 -3.50 0.86 -8.88
N TYR A 97 -4.77 0.95 -9.24
CA TYR A 97 -5.30 1.91 -10.20
C TYR A 97 -6.38 2.76 -9.54
N MET A 98 -6.38 4.06 -9.80
CA MET A 98 -7.35 5.00 -9.25
C MET A 98 -7.84 6.01 -10.29
N ASP A 99 -9.14 6.31 -10.30
CA ASP A 99 -9.64 7.52 -10.94
C ASP A 99 -9.64 8.68 -9.94
N TYR A 100 -8.77 9.65 -10.17
CA TYR A 100 -8.61 10.82 -9.30
C TYR A 100 -9.75 11.84 -9.47
N ALA A 101 -10.46 11.85 -10.60
CA ALA A 101 -11.66 12.69 -10.76
C ALA A 101 -12.82 12.18 -9.89
N ALA A 102 -12.83 10.88 -9.59
CA ALA A 102 -13.76 10.22 -8.67
C ALA A 102 -13.29 10.23 -7.19
N PHE A 103 -12.12 10.81 -6.90
CA PHE A 103 -11.70 11.02 -5.51
C PHE A 103 -12.37 12.28 -4.94
N HIS A 104 -13.20 12.10 -3.94
CA HIS A 104 -14.03 13.11 -3.30
C HIS A 104 -13.60 13.32 -1.85
N PRO A 105 -12.48 14.02 -1.58
CA PRO A 105 -11.98 14.22 -0.23
C PRO A 105 -12.98 14.98 0.67
N GLY A 106 -13.84 15.83 0.10
CA GLY A 106 -14.90 16.53 0.82
C GLY A 106 -16.00 15.62 1.40
N ASN A 107 -16.04 14.34 1.02
CA ASN A 107 -16.94 13.35 1.62
C ASN A 107 -16.39 12.78 2.94
N ILE A 108 -15.13 13.04 3.28
CA ILE A 108 -14.54 12.66 4.56
C ILE A 108 -14.76 13.81 5.55
N LYS A 109 -15.82 13.72 6.36
CA LYS A 109 -16.31 14.84 7.17
C LYS A 109 -16.12 14.64 8.67
N THR A 110 -16.11 13.39 9.11
CA THR A 110 -16.04 13.05 10.54
C THR A 110 -14.76 12.27 10.87
N PRO A 111 -14.35 12.22 12.14
CA PRO A 111 -13.28 11.32 12.57
C PRO A 111 -13.56 9.85 12.23
N GLN A 112 -14.83 9.43 12.22
CA GLN A 112 -15.21 8.06 11.86
C GLN A 112 -15.00 7.79 10.36
N ASP A 113 -15.38 8.72 9.49
CA ASP A 113 -15.15 8.64 8.05
C ASP A 113 -13.65 8.46 7.73
N TRP A 114 -12.82 9.23 8.44
CA TRP A 114 -11.38 9.12 8.33
C TRP A 114 -10.87 7.73 8.72
N LYS A 115 -11.35 7.19 9.86
CA LYS A 115 -10.98 5.86 10.34
C LYS A 115 -11.38 4.77 9.35
N TYR A 116 -12.57 4.85 8.77
CA TYR A 116 -13.01 3.91 7.74
C TYR A 116 -12.11 3.98 6.50
N MET A 117 -11.88 5.19 5.97
CA MET A 117 -10.94 5.35 4.85
C MET A 117 -9.56 4.77 5.19
N MET A 118 -9.03 5.03 6.39
CA MET A 118 -7.72 4.53 6.79
C MET A 118 -7.66 3.02 6.92
N LYS A 119 -8.68 2.41 7.52
CA LYS A 119 -8.77 0.96 7.68
C LYS A 119 -8.81 0.26 6.32
N ALA A 120 -9.58 0.79 5.37
CA ALA A 120 -9.68 0.24 4.03
C ALA A 120 -8.34 0.34 3.28
N PHE A 121 -7.63 1.48 3.36
CA PHE A 121 -6.30 1.61 2.76
C PHE A 121 -5.26 0.70 3.42
N PHE A 122 -5.27 0.53 4.74
CA PHE A 122 -4.37 -0.41 5.41
C PHE A 122 -4.64 -1.85 4.96
N ASN A 123 -5.92 -2.24 4.84
CA ASN A 123 -6.29 -3.55 4.32
C ASN A 123 -5.86 -3.74 2.86
N LEU A 124 -6.02 -2.70 2.01
CA LEU A 124 -5.52 -2.70 0.65
C LEU A 124 -3.99 -2.92 0.63
N PHE A 125 -3.25 -2.19 1.47
CA PHE A 125 -1.80 -2.31 1.54
C PHE A 125 -1.33 -3.69 2.02
N ASP A 126 -2.05 -4.33 2.96
CA ASP A 126 -1.79 -5.72 3.38
C ASP A 126 -1.98 -6.68 2.20
N CYS A 127 -3.03 -6.48 1.39
CA CYS A 127 -3.30 -7.28 0.19
C CYS A 127 -2.26 -7.06 -0.92
N MET A 128 -1.76 -5.82 -1.05
CA MET A 128 -0.70 -5.47 -1.99
C MET A 128 0.67 -6.02 -1.57
N THR A 129 0.84 -6.29 -0.28
CA THR A 129 2.06 -6.87 0.32
C THR A 129 1.80 -8.28 0.86
N ALA A 130 0.93 -9.04 0.19
CA ALA A 130 0.44 -10.32 0.72
C ALA A 130 1.50 -11.42 0.77
N THR A 131 2.58 -11.34 -0.02
CA THR A 131 3.68 -12.31 -0.02
C THR A 131 5.04 -11.62 0.13
N ILE A 132 6.06 -12.38 0.52
CA ILE A 132 7.44 -11.87 0.57
C ILE A 132 7.92 -11.43 -0.82
N GLU A 133 7.52 -12.13 -1.87
CA GLU A 133 7.82 -11.75 -3.25
C GLU A 133 7.23 -10.38 -3.62
N ASP A 134 5.98 -10.11 -3.24
CA ASP A 134 5.34 -8.79 -3.47
C ASP A 134 6.12 -7.69 -2.75
N VAL A 135 6.51 -7.92 -1.49
CA VAL A 135 7.33 -6.98 -0.73
C VAL A 135 8.69 -6.78 -1.42
N ARG A 136 9.34 -7.82 -1.92
CA ARG A 136 10.64 -7.72 -2.61
C ARG A 136 10.53 -6.89 -3.89
N LYS A 137 9.56 -7.20 -4.76
CA LYS A 137 9.31 -6.49 -6.02
C LYS A 137 8.90 -5.04 -5.79
N GLY A 138 8.11 -4.78 -4.75
CA GLY A 138 7.48 -3.48 -4.52
C GLY A 138 6.21 -3.30 -5.35
N THR A 139 5.73 -2.06 -5.41
CA THR A 139 4.42 -1.74 -5.97
C THR A 139 4.45 -0.53 -6.89
N SER A 140 3.45 -0.44 -7.76
CA SER A 140 3.20 0.68 -8.66
C SER A 140 1.82 1.27 -8.40
N PHE A 141 1.70 2.60 -8.49
CA PHE A 141 0.44 3.32 -8.35
C PHE A 141 0.17 4.05 -9.66
N VAL A 142 -1.01 3.86 -10.23
CA VAL A 142 -1.42 4.48 -11.49
C VAL A 142 -2.72 5.24 -11.26
N ALA A 143 -2.74 6.53 -11.54
CA ALA A 143 -3.90 7.39 -11.35
C ALA A 143 -4.33 7.97 -12.70
N GLN A 144 -5.60 7.78 -13.06
CA GLN A 144 -6.24 8.53 -14.13
C GLN A 144 -6.60 9.91 -13.58
N CYS A 145 -6.11 10.95 -14.23
CA CYS A 145 -6.22 12.33 -13.74
C CYS A 145 -7.11 13.19 -14.64
N LYS A 146 -7.56 12.69 -15.80
CA LYS A 146 -8.46 13.42 -16.68
C LYS A 146 -9.73 13.84 -15.94
N GLY A 147 -10.01 15.15 -15.95
CA GLY A 147 -11.19 15.72 -15.30
C GLY A 147 -11.01 16.07 -13.82
N MET A 148 -9.86 15.77 -13.21
CA MET A 148 -9.60 16.18 -11.83
C MET A 148 -9.45 17.71 -11.69
N GLY A 149 -9.89 18.26 -10.56
CA GLY A 149 -9.69 19.65 -10.15
C GLY A 149 -9.21 19.79 -8.71
N PHE A 150 -9.12 21.02 -8.19
CA PHE A 150 -8.70 21.27 -6.80
C PHE A 150 -9.61 20.60 -5.77
N SER A 151 -10.90 20.44 -6.07
CA SER A 151 -11.86 19.74 -5.20
C SER A 151 -11.55 18.25 -5.01
N ASN A 152 -10.77 17.65 -5.91
CA ASN A 152 -10.34 16.26 -5.81
C ASN A 152 -9.03 16.11 -5.02
N PHE A 153 -8.49 17.19 -4.45
CA PHE A 153 -7.27 17.14 -3.64
C PHE A 153 -7.52 17.70 -2.24
N SER A 154 -6.92 17.05 -1.24
CA SER A 154 -6.90 17.56 0.13
C SER A 154 -5.49 17.50 0.69
N LEU A 155 -4.94 18.67 0.99
CA LEU A 155 -3.62 18.81 1.62
C LEU A 155 -3.58 18.17 3.00
N GLU A 156 -4.70 18.18 3.73
CA GLU A 156 -4.83 17.54 5.04
C GLU A 156 -4.72 16.02 4.92
N ILE A 157 -5.50 15.43 4.00
CA ILE A 157 -5.44 13.99 3.74
C ILE A 157 -4.01 13.60 3.32
N GLU A 158 -3.40 14.34 2.40
CA GLU A 158 -2.05 14.08 1.94
C GLU A 158 -1.02 14.17 3.07
N LYS A 159 -1.11 15.20 3.92
CA LYS A 159 -0.23 15.35 5.09
C LYS A 159 -0.35 14.16 6.04
N ARG A 160 -1.56 13.64 6.25
CA ARG A 160 -1.79 12.49 7.14
C ARG A 160 -1.33 11.16 6.51
N PHE A 161 -1.62 10.93 5.22
CA PHE A 161 -1.26 9.69 4.53
C PHE A 161 0.21 9.59 4.12
N SER A 162 0.85 10.70 3.78
CA SER A 162 2.23 10.72 3.28
C SER A 162 3.22 10.03 4.22
N HIS A 163 3.04 10.19 5.53
CA HIS A 163 3.87 9.51 6.54
C HIS A 163 3.56 8.03 6.69
N VAL A 164 2.33 7.59 6.41
CA VAL A 164 1.95 6.18 6.39
C VAL A 164 2.71 5.49 5.28
N TYR A 165 2.53 5.91 4.03
CA TYR A 165 3.04 5.12 2.91
C TYR A 165 4.56 5.32 2.67
N GLN A 166 5.16 6.45 3.06
CA GLN A 166 6.61 6.67 2.90
C GLN A 166 7.44 6.06 4.03
N ASP A 167 7.01 6.25 5.27
CA ASP A 167 7.83 6.08 6.46
C ASP A 167 7.25 5.13 7.50
N GLY A 168 6.03 4.65 7.30
CA GLY A 168 5.36 3.76 8.24
C GLY A 168 5.20 2.36 7.66
N TYR A 169 4.37 2.23 6.64
CA TYR A 169 3.97 0.95 6.08
C TYR A 169 5.16 0.27 5.37
N PRO A 170 5.32 -1.08 5.45
CA PRO A 170 6.42 -1.80 4.81
C PRO A 170 6.19 -1.95 3.30
N MET A 171 6.06 -0.83 2.60
CA MET A 171 5.81 -0.75 1.16
C MET A 171 6.98 -0.09 0.43
N LYS A 172 7.24 -0.55 -0.81
CA LYS A 172 8.23 0.05 -1.71
C LYS A 172 7.57 0.50 -3.00
N PHE A 173 7.33 1.80 -3.12
CA PHE A 173 6.96 2.39 -4.40
C PHE A 173 8.06 2.16 -5.44
N LYS A 174 7.70 1.80 -6.66
CA LYS A 174 8.61 1.66 -7.80
C LYS A 174 8.22 2.59 -8.93
N LEU A 175 6.94 2.85 -9.08
CA LEU A 175 6.36 3.73 -10.09
C LEU A 175 5.14 4.45 -9.51
N ILE A 176 5.04 5.75 -9.75
CA ILE A 176 3.81 6.51 -9.57
C ILE A 176 3.51 7.14 -10.93
N MET A 177 2.39 6.79 -11.55
CA MET A 177 2.04 7.24 -12.89
C MET A 177 0.74 8.02 -12.84
N MET A 178 0.77 9.25 -13.35
CA MET A 178 -0.40 10.10 -13.55
C MET A 178 -0.73 10.10 -15.03
N VAL A 179 -1.90 9.58 -15.39
CA VAL A 179 -2.40 9.46 -16.75
C VAL A 179 -3.29 10.66 -17.07
N ASP A 180 -3.03 11.33 -18.18
CA ASP A 180 -3.74 12.52 -18.66
C ASP A 180 -3.90 13.62 -17.58
N PRO A 181 -2.82 14.02 -16.86
CA PRO A 181 -2.98 14.99 -15.81
C PRO A 181 -3.24 16.41 -16.35
N PRO A 182 -4.23 17.13 -15.80
CA PRO A 182 -4.48 18.52 -16.16
C PRO A 182 -3.38 19.44 -15.62
N THR A 183 -3.26 20.66 -16.16
CA THR A 183 -2.21 21.63 -15.80
C THR A 183 -2.11 21.95 -14.30
N ILE A 184 -3.24 21.89 -13.60
CA ILE A 184 -3.37 22.01 -12.14
C ILE A 184 -2.52 20.99 -11.36
N ILE A 185 -2.17 19.84 -11.93
CA ILE A 185 -1.37 18.82 -11.24
C ILE A 185 -0.05 19.39 -10.74
N ASN A 186 0.56 20.32 -11.48
CA ASN A 186 1.83 20.92 -11.12
C ASN A 186 1.71 21.73 -9.82
N ALA A 187 0.58 22.41 -9.63
CA ALA A 187 0.30 23.13 -8.39
C ALA A 187 0.11 22.16 -7.22
N ILE A 188 -0.63 21.07 -7.42
CA ILE A 188 -0.84 20.03 -6.41
C ILE A 188 0.49 19.37 -6.01
N ILE A 189 1.31 18.98 -6.99
CA ILE A 189 2.64 18.40 -6.75
C ILE A 189 3.51 19.38 -5.96
N ASN A 190 3.48 20.67 -6.30
CA ASN A 190 4.23 21.69 -5.55
C ASN A 190 3.79 21.81 -4.09
N LEU A 191 2.48 21.73 -3.81
CA LEU A 191 1.96 21.70 -2.44
C LEU A 191 2.42 20.45 -1.68
N CYS A 192 2.53 19.32 -2.36
CA CYS A 192 2.93 18.05 -1.76
C CYS A 192 4.44 17.96 -1.47
N LYS A 193 5.29 18.79 -2.10
CA LYS A 193 6.76 18.73 -1.96
C LYS A 193 7.28 18.77 -0.53
N VAL A 194 6.56 19.42 0.40
CA VAL A 194 6.96 19.49 1.82
C VAL A 194 6.72 18.17 2.56
N PHE A 195 5.89 17.29 2.02
CA PHE A 195 5.56 15.98 2.60
C PHE A 195 6.23 14.82 1.85
N LEU A 196 6.49 14.99 0.55
CA LEU A 196 7.05 13.93 -0.31
C LEU A 196 8.58 13.97 -0.34
N SER A 197 9.19 12.81 -0.11
CA SER A 197 10.63 12.65 -0.28
C SER A 197 11.05 12.80 -1.75
N LYS A 198 12.24 13.35 -2.00
CA LYS A 198 12.82 13.46 -3.35
C LYS A 198 12.77 12.12 -4.10
N LYS A 199 13.11 11.03 -3.41
CA LYS A 199 13.07 9.66 -3.96
C LYS A 199 11.69 9.26 -4.49
N LEU A 200 10.61 9.70 -3.84
CA LEU A 200 9.25 9.41 -4.29
C LEU A 200 8.86 10.32 -5.46
N MET A 201 9.18 11.61 -5.37
CA MET A 201 8.99 12.58 -6.45
C MET A 201 9.68 12.14 -7.74
N ASP A 202 10.91 11.64 -7.65
CA ASP A 202 11.69 11.14 -8.80
C ASP A 202 11.06 9.89 -9.46
N ARG A 203 10.08 9.25 -8.79
CA ARG A 203 9.33 8.09 -9.32
C ARG A 203 7.99 8.46 -9.94
N MET A 204 7.59 9.73 -9.84
CA MET A 204 6.39 10.25 -10.45
C MET A 204 6.61 10.44 -11.95
N LYS A 205 5.68 9.95 -12.76
CA LYS A 205 5.66 10.09 -14.21
C LYS A 205 4.30 10.59 -14.65
N CYS A 206 4.28 11.55 -15.57
CA CYS A 206 3.07 11.97 -16.26
C CYS A 206 3.08 11.34 -17.65
N VAL A 207 1.98 10.70 -18.05
CA VAL A 207 1.84 10.05 -19.35
C VAL A 207 0.46 10.37 -19.92
N THR A 208 0.29 10.17 -21.23
CA THR A 208 -1.04 10.22 -21.84
C THR A 208 -1.70 8.84 -21.80
N SER A 209 -3.03 8.77 -21.92
CA SER A 209 -3.75 7.49 -22.09
C SER A 209 -3.21 6.65 -23.25
N ALA A 210 -2.78 7.29 -24.35
CA ALA A 210 -2.18 6.61 -25.50
C ALA A 210 -0.78 6.01 -25.21
N ASP A 211 -0.12 6.45 -24.13
CA ASP A 211 1.22 5.99 -23.75
C ASP A 211 1.21 5.00 -22.57
N VAL A 212 0.08 4.80 -21.90
CA VAL A 212 0.01 3.90 -20.73
C VAL A 212 0.44 2.47 -21.11
N SER A 213 0.00 1.98 -22.27
CA SER A 213 0.34 0.64 -22.76
C SER A 213 1.83 0.44 -23.07
N LYS A 214 2.60 1.53 -23.21
CA LYS A 214 4.07 1.49 -23.35
C LYS A 214 4.77 1.18 -22.02
N HIS A 215 4.05 1.26 -20.91
CA HIS A 215 4.59 1.04 -19.57
C HIS A 215 3.99 -0.19 -18.88
N ILE A 216 2.74 -0.51 -19.20
CA ILE A 216 2.02 -1.67 -18.67
C ILE A 216 1.19 -2.27 -19.81
N SER A 217 1.44 -3.53 -20.15
CA SER A 217 0.75 -4.25 -21.22
C SER A 217 -0.79 -4.25 -21.05
N GLU A 218 -1.53 -4.20 -22.16
CA GLU A 218 -2.99 -4.05 -22.16
C GLU A 218 -3.74 -5.17 -21.41
N ASP A 219 -3.22 -6.40 -21.43
CA ASP A 219 -3.81 -7.55 -20.73
C ASP A 219 -3.80 -7.38 -19.21
N LYS A 220 -2.94 -6.50 -18.70
CA LYS A 220 -2.75 -6.19 -17.28
C LYS A 220 -3.44 -4.91 -16.82
N LEU A 221 -3.81 -4.06 -17.77
CA LEU A 221 -4.52 -2.82 -17.48
C LEU A 221 -6.00 -3.10 -17.19
N PRO A 222 -6.63 -2.34 -16.27
CA PRO A 222 -8.08 -2.33 -16.12
C PRO A 222 -8.76 -1.87 -17.42
N VAL A 223 -10.01 -2.30 -17.62
CA VAL A 223 -10.83 -1.81 -18.76
C VAL A 223 -10.94 -0.28 -18.78
N SER A 224 -11.01 0.37 -17.62
CA SER A 224 -11.05 1.84 -17.50
C SER A 224 -9.77 2.55 -17.99
N TYR A 225 -8.67 1.81 -18.17
CA TYR A 225 -7.41 2.29 -18.72
C TYR A 225 -7.15 1.75 -20.15
N GLY A 226 -8.17 1.20 -20.81
CA GLY A 226 -8.06 0.64 -22.15
C GLY A 226 -7.54 -0.80 -22.20
N GLY A 227 -7.44 -1.48 -21.06
CA GLY A 227 -7.03 -2.88 -20.99
C GLY A 227 -8.17 -3.89 -20.95
N THR A 228 -7.86 -5.12 -20.53
CA THR A 228 -8.84 -6.23 -20.49
C THR A 228 -9.15 -6.75 -19.09
N ASN A 229 -8.49 -6.27 -18.04
CA ASN A 229 -8.76 -6.73 -16.67
C ASN A 229 -10.11 -6.20 -16.16
N LYS A 230 -11.01 -7.13 -15.83
CA LYS A 230 -12.38 -6.86 -15.37
C LYS A 230 -12.60 -7.15 -13.88
N GLU A 231 -11.61 -7.69 -13.17
CA GLU A 231 -11.73 -8.00 -11.74
C GLU A 231 -11.93 -6.70 -10.96
N THR A 232 -12.96 -6.63 -10.14
CA THR A 232 -13.18 -5.45 -9.30
C THR A 232 -12.14 -5.38 -8.18
N VAL A 233 -11.92 -4.19 -7.61
CA VAL A 233 -11.04 -4.04 -6.44
C VAL A 233 -11.50 -4.92 -5.26
N ARG A 234 -12.82 -5.09 -5.08
CA ARG A 234 -13.41 -5.89 -3.99
C ARG A 234 -13.12 -7.39 -4.16
N GLU A 235 -13.30 -7.92 -5.37
CA GLU A 235 -12.94 -9.30 -5.70
C GLU A 235 -11.45 -9.55 -5.51
N TRP A 236 -10.61 -8.62 -6.01
CA TRP A 236 -9.16 -8.70 -5.85
C TRP A 236 -8.74 -8.69 -4.38
N VAL A 237 -9.30 -7.77 -3.58
CA VAL A 237 -9.02 -7.66 -2.14
C VAL A 237 -9.43 -8.93 -1.40
N ALA A 238 -10.62 -9.48 -1.66
CA ALA A 238 -11.09 -10.70 -1.02
C ALA A 238 -10.14 -11.89 -1.32
N ARG A 239 -9.75 -12.06 -2.57
CA ARG A 239 -8.80 -13.09 -3.01
C ARG A 239 -7.43 -12.91 -2.37
N ARG A 240 -6.93 -11.67 -2.29
CA ARG A 240 -5.60 -11.36 -1.77
C ARG A 240 -5.52 -11.35 -0.25
N ALA A 241 -6.61 -11.07 0.45
CA ALA A 241 -6.72 -11.26 1.88
C ALA A 241 -6.52 -12.74 2.26
N ALA A 242 -7.06 -13.67 1.47
CA ALA A 242 -6.82 -15.11 1.67
C ALA A 242 -5.34 -15.48 1.46
N VAL A 243 -4.69 -14.92 0.42
CA VAL A 243 -3.25 -15.10 0.20
C VAL A 243 -2.45 -14.55 1.38
N ARG A 244 -2.78 -13.35 1.86
CA ARG A 244 -2.11 -12.72 3.00
C ARG A 244 -2.20 -13.60 4.25
N LYS A 245 -3.38 -14.10 4.57
CA LYS A 245 -3.61 -15.01 5.71
C LYS A 245 -2.81 -16.30 5.56
N ALA A 246 -2.73 -16.87 4.35
CA ALA A 246 -1.92 -18.06 4.09
C ALA A 246 -0.41 -17.79 4.28
N SER A 247 0.08 -16.63 3.85
CA SER A 247 1.46 -16.20 4.08
C SER A 247 1.75 -16.08 5.57
N GLU A 248 0.92 -15.38 6.33
CA GLU A 248 1.07 -15.27 7.79
C GLU A 248 1.06 -16.65 8.46
N GLY A 249 0.16 -17.54 8.05
CA GLY A 249 0.09 -18.92 8.54
C GLY A 249 1.35 -19.75 8.28
N SER A 250 1.94 -19.65 7.08
CA SER A 250 3.18 -20.39 6.75
C SER A 250 4.38 -20.00 7.62
N PHE A 251 4.39 -18.77 8.14
CA PHE A 251 5.42 -18.29 9.05
C PHE A 251 5.17 -18.68 10.52
N ALA A 252 3.92 -18.99 10.88
CA ALA A 252 3.57 -19.51 12.20
C ALA A 252 3.88 -21.01 12.34
N SER A 253 3.71 -21.80 11.27
CA SER A 253 3.93 -23.26 11.28
C SER A 253 5.40 -23.70 11.32
N LEU A 254 6.34 -22.79 11.01
CA LEU A 254 7.80 -23.04 11.04
C LEU A 254 8.38 -23.26 12.45
N LYS A 255 7.56 -23.19 13.50
CA LYS A 255 7.95 -23.50 14.90
C LYS A 255 7.92 -25.00 15.27
N SER A 256 7.67 -25.93 14.35
CA SER A 256 7.47 -27.36 14.70
C SER A 256 8.62 -28.32 14.40
N THR A 257 9.76 -27.88 13.84
CA THR A 257 10.83 -28.83 13.43
C THR A 257 12.18 -28.66 14.15
N VAL A 258 12.24 -27.91 15.26
CA VAL A 258 13.47 -27.80 16.06
C VAL A 258 13.20 -28.21 17.51
N THR A 259 12.73 -29.45 17.70
CA THR A 259 12.91 -30.20 18.96
C THR A 259 12.81 -31.70 18.67
N ALA A 260 13.83 -32.26 18.01
CA ALA A 260 14.20 -33.68 18.11
C ALA A 260 15.43 -33.95 17.23
N MET A 261 16.62 -33.78 17.81
CA MET A 261 17.77 -34.71 17.72
C MET A 261 18.86 -34.20 18.65
#